data_AF-A0A7C5N8U1-F1
#
_entry.id   AF-A0A7C5N8U1-F1
#
_cell.length_a   1.000
_cell.length_b   1.000
_cell.length_c   1.000
_cell.angle_alpha   90.00
_cell.angle_beta   90.00
_cell.angle_gamma   90.00
#
_symmetry.space_group_name_H-M   'P 1'
#
loop_
_entity.id
_entity.type
_entity.pdbx_description
1 polymer ?
#
loop_
_entity_poly.entity_id
_entity_poly.type
_entity_poly.pdbx_seq_one_letter_code
_entity_poly.pdbx_strand_id
1 'polypeptide(L)' 'MPITYRDAGVDIDAGEELVRRIGPLAAATRTPAVLSDVGGFAGLCRLPAGLEDPVLVSGTDGVGTKLKVA' A
#
# COMPACT_ATOMS: atom_id res chain seq x y z
N MET A 1 -13.63 26.65 -17.25
CA MET A 1 -14.09 25.40 -16.60
C MET A 1 -13.34 25.27 -15.28
N PRO A 2 -14.00 24.82 -14.20
CA PRO A 2 -13.30 24.58 -12.94
C PRO A 2 -12.33 23.40 -13.09
N ILE A 3 -11.15 23.51 -12.48
CA ILE A 3 -10.18 22.41 -12.39
C ILE A 3 -10.74 21.37 -11.41
N THR A 4 -10.82 20.12 -11.84
CA THR A 4 -11.23 18.98 -11.03
C THR A 4 -10.02 18.24 -10.47
N TYR A 5 -10.24 17.43 -9.43
CA TYR A 5 -9.17 16.59 -8.87
C TYR A 5 -8.64 15.56 -9.89
N ARG A 6 -9.52 15.15 -10.81
CA ARG A 6 -9.18 14.30 -11.96
C ARG A 6 -8.24 14.99 -12.94
N ASP A 7 -8.37 16.31 -13.13
CA ASP A 7 -7.44 17.07 -13.98
C ASP A 7 -6.02 17.14 -13.40
N ALA A 8 -5.88 16.93 -12.09
CA ALA A 8 -4.58 16.74 -11.43
C ALA A 8 -4.05 15.29 -11.54
N GLY A 9 -4.73 14.42 -12.30
CA GLY A 9 -4.36 13.02 -12.49
C GLY A 9 -4.88 12.06 -11.42
N VAL A 10 -5.80 12.50 -10.55
CA VAL A 10 -6.33 11.67 -9.46
C VAL A 10 -7.77 11.25 -9.71
N ASP A 11 -7.95 9.96 -9.95
CA ASP A 11 -9.27 9.32 -10.08
C ASP A 11 -9.62 8.57 -8.79
N ILE A 12 -10.49 9.16 -7.97
CA ILE A 12 -10.88 8.62 -6.67
C ILE A 12 -11.65 7.30 -6.85
N ASP A 13 -12.63 7.28 -7.76
CA ASP A 13 -13.48 6.11 -7.99
C ASP A 13 -12.65 4.92 -8.49
N ALA A 14 -11.68 5.18 -9.38
CA ALA A 14 -10.75 4.13 -9.83
C ALA A 14 -9.86 3.61 -8.71
N GLY A 15 -9.43 4.49 -7.79
CA GLY A 15 -8.66 4.11 -6.60
C GLY A 15 -9.46 3.22 -5.65
N GLU A 16 -10.71 3.59 -5.35
CA GLU A 16 -11.60 2.81 -4.48
C GLU A 16 -11.94 1.45 -5.09
N GLU A 17 -12.20 1.39 -6.40
CA GLU A 17 -12.46 0.13 -7.10
C GLU A 17 -11.25 -0.79 -7.09
N LEU A 18 -10.04 -0.25 -7.26
CA LEU A 18 -8.81 -1.03 -7.12
C LEU A 18 -8.68 -1.62 -5.72
N VAL A 19 -8.85 -0.81 -4.68
CA VAL A 19 -8.79 -1.25 -3.27
C VAL A 19 -9.79 -2.38 -3.03
N ARG A 20 -11.03 -2.24 -3.51
CA ARG A 20 -12.07 -3.28 -3.40
C ARG A 20 -11.63 -4.60 -4.04
N ARG A 21 -11.03 -4.54 -5.23
CA ARG A 21 -10.60 -5.73 -5.98
C ARG A 21 -9.41 -6.44 -5.35
N ILE A 22 -8.43 -5.70 -4.83
CA ILE A 22 -7.23 -6.30 -4.22
C ILE A 22 -7.41 -6.65 -2.75
N GLY A 23 -8.45 -6.14 -2.09
CA GLY A 23 -8.72 -6.36 -0.67
C GLY A 23 -8.60 -7.81 -0.21
N PRO A 24 -9.23 -8.79 -0.90
CA PRO A 24 -9.10 -10.22 -0.55
C PRO A 24 -7.66 -10.74 -0.67
N LEU A 25 -6.90 -10.28 -1.66
CA LEU A 25 -5.50 -10.68 -1.86
C LEU A 25 -4.60 -10.13 -0.75
N ALA A 26 -4.79 -8.86 -0.37
CA ALA A 26 -4.06 -8.25 0.74
C ALA A 26 -4.43 -8.87 2.09
N ALA A 27 -5.71 -9.22 2.30
CA ALA A 27 -6.15 -9.90 3.52
C ALA A 27 -5.48 -11.27 3.70
N ALA A 28 -5.23 -11.99 2.61
CA ALA A 28 -4.58 -13.30 2.64
C ALA A 28 -3.12 -13.26 3.17
N THR A 29 -2.47 -12.10 3.14
CA THR A 29 -1.08 -11.93 3.63
C THR A 29 -1.00 -11.34 5.03
N ARG A 30 -2.14 -11.18 5.73
CA ARG A 30 -2.18 -10.48 7.03
C ARG A 30 -1.42 -11.27 8.11
N THR A 31 -0.61 -10.55 8.89
CA THR A 31 0.06 -11.09 10.08
C THR A 31 -0.50 -10.45 11.37
N PRO A 32 -0.27 -11.03 12.55
CA PRO A 32 -0.70 -10.45 13.83
C PRO A 32 -0.10 -9.06 14.14
N ALA A 33 0.98 -8.68 13.46
CA ALA A 33 1.60 -7.37 13.62
C ALA A 33 0.80 -6.25 12.94
N VAL A 34 -0.01 -6.57 11.92
CA VAL A 34 -0.78 -5.58 11.15
C VAL A 34 -1.97 -5.07 11.98
N LEU A 35 -2.04 -3.76 12.15
CA LEU A 35 -3.02 -3.07 13.00
C LEU A 35 -4.17 -2.40 12.22
N SER A 36 -4.08 -2.34 10.89
CA SER A 36 -5.05 -1.65 10.03
C SER A 36 -5.47 -2.50 8.84
N ASP A 37 -6.57 -2.13 8.20
CA ASP A 37 -7.00 -2.70 6.92
C ASP A 37 -6.52 -1.84 5.74
N VAL A 38 -6.66 -2.37 4.52
CA VAL A 38 -6.37 -1.65 3.27
C VAL A 38 -7.47 -0.62 2.99
N GLY A 39 -7.08 0.58 2.57
CA GLY A 39 -8.01 1.67 2.21
C GLY A 39 -7.91 2.90 3.11
N GLY A 40 -7.18 2.82 4.23
CA GLY A 40 -6.80 4.00 5.03
C GLY A 40 -5.62 4.76 4.42
N PHE A 41 -5.29 5.91 5.01
CA PHE A 41 -4.16 6.75 4.58
C PHE A 41 -2.80 6.02 4.64
N ALA A 42 -2.60 5.16 5.65
CA ALA A 42 -1.38 4.40 5.83
C ALA A 42 -1.66 3.02 6.43
N GLY A 43 -0.78 2.05 6.13
CA GLY A 43 -0.72 0.76 6.80
C GLY A 43 0.04 0.86 8.12
N LEU A 44 -0.41 0.16 9.16
CA LEU A 44 0.20 0.17 10.48
C LEU A 44 0.66 -1.23 10.88
N CYS A 45 1.92 -1.36 11.32
CA CYS A 45 2.51 -2.61 11.80
C CYS A 45 3.22 -2.40 13.14
N ARG A 46 2.95 -3.27 14.11
CA ARG A 46 3.64 -3.28 15.41
C ARG A 46 5.03 -3.91 15.28
N LEU A 47 6.02 -3.36 15.98
CA LEU A 47 7.32 -4.00 16.15
C LEU A 47 7.23 -5.23 17.07
N PRO A 48 8.01 -6.30 16.84
CA PRO A 48 8.10 -7.42 17.76
C PRO A 48 8.51 -6.97 19.17
N ALA A 49 7.96 -7.63 20.19
CA ALA A 49 8.36 -7.40 21.57
C ALA A 49 9.74 -8.03 21.84
N GLY A 50 10.48 -7.46 22.81
CA GLY A 50 11.77 -8.00 23.27
C GLY A 50 12.98 -7.60 22.42
N LEU A 51 12.84 -6.66 21.49
CA LEU A 51 13.98 -6.07 20.78
C LEU A 51 14.66 -5.01 21.66
N GLU A 52 15.97 -5.14 21.85
CA GLU A 52 16.81 -4.10 22.43
C GLU A 52 17.36 -3.22 21.30
N ASP A 53 17.14 -1.90 21.41
CA ASP A 53 17.61 -0.87 20.45
C ASP A 53 17.38 -1.23 18.96
N PRO A 54 16.12 -1.38 18.51
CA PRO A 54 15.84 -1.85 17.16
C PRO A 54 16.21 -0.80 16.10
N VAL A 55 16.97 -1.23 15.08
CA VAL A 55 17.26 -0.44 13.89
C VAL A 55 16.32 -0.83 12.76
N LEU A 56 15.65 0.16 12.16
CA LEU A 56 14.78 -0.05 11.00
C LEU A 56 15.56 0.12 9.70
N VAL A 57 15.43 -0.86 8.81
CA VAL A 57 16.01 -0.82 7.46
C VAL A 57 14.87 -0.74 6.45
N SER A 58 14.93 0.24 5.56
CA SER A 58 13.98 0.40 4.45
C SER A 58 14.71 0.33 3.11
N GLY A 59 14.04 -0.19 2.09
CA GLY A 59 14.54 -0.23 0.72
C GLY A 59 13.43 0.02 -0.27
N THR A 60 13.80 0.49 -1.46
CA THR A 60 12.91 0.64 -2.62
C THR A 60 13.60 0.03 -3.82
N ASP A 61 12.86 -0.74 -4.61
CA ASP A 61 13.38 -1.38 -5.82
C ASP A 61 12.33 -1.38 -6.94
N GLY A 62 12.79 -1.22 -8.18
CA GLY A 62 11.95 -1.20 -9.36
C GLY A 62 12.07 -2.50 -10.14
N VAL A 63 10.98 -2.91 -10.80
CA VAL A 63 10.96 -4.13 -11.64
C VAL A 63 11.88 -4.01 -12.87
N GLY A 64 12.19 -2.78 -13.31
CA GLY A 64 13.09 -2.51 -14.43
C GLY A 64 12.49 -2.87 -15.79
N THR A 65 13.35 -3.17 -16.77
CA THR A 65 12.94 -3.46 -18.15
C THR A 65 12.10 -4.72 -18.30
N LYS A 66 12.00 -5.57 -17.26
CA LYS A 66 11.11 -6.72 -17.22
C LYS A 66 9.63 -6.34 -17.40
N LEU A 67 9.24 -5.11 -17.01
CA LEU A 67 7.90 -4.59 -17.27
C LEU A 67 7.53 -4.47 -18.75
N LYS A 68 8.52 -4.42 -19.67
CA LYS A 68 8.24 -4.35 -21.12
C LYS A 68 7.78 -5.68 -21.72
N VAL A 69 7.98 -6.79 -21.00
CA VAL A 69 7.72 -8.15 -21.48
C VAL A 69 6.58 -8.82 -20.72
N ALA A 70 6.28 -8.36 -19.50
CA ALA A 70 5.24 -8.91 -18.63
C ALA A 70 3.82 -8.54 -19.06
#